data_AF-A0A1M7R4I6-F1
#
_entry.id   AF-A0A1M7R4I6-F1
#
_cell.length_a   1.000
_cell.length_b   1.000
_cell.length_c   1.000
_cell.angle_alpha   90.00
_cell.angle_beta   90.00
_cell.angle_gamma   90.00
#
_symmetry.space_group_name_H-M   'P 1'
#
loop_
_entity.id
_entity.type
_entity.pdbx_description
1 polymer ?
#
loop_
_entity_poly.entity_id
_entity_poly.type
_entity_poly.pdbx_seq_one_letter_code
_entity_poly.pdbx_strand_id
1 'polypeptide(L)'
;MKENELNSAQDDLDARVRERMLLSRAVAGDRLMLADATLLAALDGTRPLTPNERAALSASPLTLRRFRQLSLARHAAEVTPVAVAANDPVWSGSTGMLRAAATTEALESLVTDDGCWTLHFLPQDGGWQVILGLSAEAPFAARLLREQPQLRVIDGGGAIVLQGRLDADGECERAWPFATAPAAHFQLYGASFAVEPVAP
;
A
#
# COMPACT_ATOMS: atom_id res chain seq x y z
N MET A 1 -34.65 19.10 -6.45
CA MET A 1 -33.24 18.99 -6.02
C MET A 1 -32.99 17.99 -4.88
N LYS A 2 -34.01 17.38 -4.24
CA LYS A 2 -33.82 16.42 -3.12
C LYS A 2 -33.60 14.95 -3.53
N GLU A 3 -33.74 14.63 -4.81
CA GLU A 3 -33.75 13.22 -5.28
C GLU A 3 -32.34 12.66 -5.58
N ASN A 4 -31.34 13.52 -5.81
CA ASN A 4 -29.98 13.08 -6.17
C ASN A 4 -29.11 12.67 -4.97
N GLU A 5 -29.33 13.27 -3.81
CA GLU A 5 -28.57 12.98 -2.58
C GLU A 5 -28.99 11.65 -1.96
N LEU A 6 -30.27 11.29 -2.06
CA LEU A 6 -30.79 9.99 -1.63
C LEU A 6 -30.23 8.84 -2.46
N ASN A 7 -30.07 9.03 -3.76
CA ASN A 7 -29.52 8.01 -4.66
C ASN A 7 -28.03 7.75 -4.38
N SER A 8 -27.25 8.80 -4.11
CA SER A 8 -25.81 8.70 -3.83
C SER A 8 -25.53 8.00 -2.50
N ALA A 9 -26.30 8.32 -1.46
CA ALA A 9 -26.18 7.65 -0.16
C ALA A 9 -26.58 6.16 -0.22
N GLN A 10 -27.52 5.84 -1.12
CA GLN A 10 -27.95 4.47 -1.36
C GLN A 10 -26.92 3.67 -2.16
N ASP A 11 -26.27 4.29 -3.15
CA ASP A 11 -25.15 3.70 -3.90
C ASP A 11 -23.92 3.43 -3.03
N ASP A 12 -23.61 4.32 -2.07
CA ASP A 12 -22.51 4.15 -1.11
C ASP A 12 -22.81 3.04 -0.08
N LEU A 13 -24.06 2.96 0.39
CA LEU A 13 -24.50 1.88 1.27
C LEU A 13 -24.45 0.54 0.54
N ASP A 14 -24.90 0.51 -0.72
CA ASP A 14 -24.80 -0.66 -1.58
C ASP A 14 -23.35 -1.07 -1.86
N ALA A 15 -22.44 -0.11 -2.06
CA ALA A 15 -21.01 -0.38 -2.23
C ALA A 15 -20.41 -1.00 -0.97
N ARG A 16 -20.74 -0.48 0.21
CA ARG A 16 -20.28 -1.01 1.51
C ARG A 16 -20.91 -2.36 1.85
N VAL A 17 -22.18 -2.58 1.50
CA VAL A 17 -22.86 -3.87 1.67
C VAL A 17 -22.27 -4.92 0.72
N ARG A 18 -21.94 -4.55 -0.53
CA ARG A 18 -21.22 -5.41 -1.47
C ARG A 18 -19.82 -5.75 -0.97
N GLU A 19 -19.07 -4.77 -0.48
CA GLU A 19 -17.74 -4.97 0.08
C GLU A 19 -17.78 -5.92 1.29
N ARG A 20 -18.77 -5.76 2.17
CA ARG A 20 -18.95 -6.60 3.35
C ARG A 20 -19.44 -8.01 3.02
N MET A 21 -20.26 -8.16 1.97
CA MET A 21 -20.68 -9.47 1.41
C MET A 21 -19.51 -10.22 0.74
N LEU A 22 -18.58 -9.51 0.09
CA LEU A 22 -17.38 -10.08 -0.54
C LEU A 22 -16.36 -10.61 0.49
N LEU A 23 -16.38 -10.09 1.70
CA LEU A 23 -15.53 -10.52 2.82
C LEU A 23 -16.16 -11.68 3.62
N SER A 24 -17.49 -11.85 3.56
CA SER A 24 -18.20 -12.90 4.28
C SER A 24 -18.37 -14.18 3.45
N ARG A 25 -17.35 -15.06 3.52
CA ARG A 25 -17.40 -16.49 3.16
C ARG A 25 -17.51 -16.79 1.65
N ALA A 26 -16.86 -17.86 1.20
CA ALA A 26 -16.98 -18.33 -0.18
C ALA A 26 -18.45 -18.66 -0.48
N VAL A 27 -19.02 -17.97 -1.48
CA VAL A 27 -20.38 -18.24 -1.97
C VAL A 27 -20.38 -19.65 -2.56
N ALA A 28 -21.19 -20.55 -1.99
CA ALA A 28 -21.30 -21.93 -2.46
C ALA A 28 -21.83 -21.94 -3.89
N GLY A 29 -21.03 -22.47 -4.83
CA GLY A 29 -21.38 -22.56 -6.24
C GLY A 29 -20.90 -21.39 -7.11
N ASP A 30 -20.17 -20.41 -6.55
CA ASP A 30 -19.52 -19.37 -7.36
C ASP A 30 -18.44 -19.98 -8.24
N ARG A 31 -18.41 -19.55 -9.50
CA ARG A 31 -17.50 -20.07 -10.54
C ARG A 31 -16.85 -18.89 -11.23
N LEU A 32 -15.66 -19.15 -11.75
CA LEU A 32 -14.89 -18.18 -12.51
C LEU A 32 -15.65 -17.87 -13.81
N MET A 33 -16.23 -16.66 -13.91
CA MET A 33 -17.12 -16.24 -15.00
C MET A 33 -16.35 -15.73 -16.22
N LEU A 34 -15.09 -15.34 -16.03
CA LEU A 34 -14.20 -14.84 -17.09
C LEU A 34 -12.90 -15.59 -17.06
N ALA A 35 -12.48 -16.14 -18.20
CA ALA A 35 -11.19 -16.81 -18.33
C ALA A 35 -10.02 -15.87 -18.00
N ASP A 36 -8.96 -16.43 -17.40
CA ASP A 36 -7.75 -15.68 -17.05
C ASP A 36 -7.16 -14.91 -18.24
N ALA A 37 -7.22 -15.46 -19.45
CA ALA A 37 -6.76 -14.78 -20.67
C ALA A 37 -7.53 -13.48 -20.97
N THR A 38 -8.84 -13.44 -20.69
CA THR A 38 -9.67 -12.24 -20.85
C THR A 38 -9.38 -11.21 -19.76
N LEU A 39 -9.17 -11.69 -18.53
CA LEU A 39 -8.79 -10.84 -17.40
C LEU A 39 -7.42 -10.21 -17.61
N LEU A 40 -6.45 -10.98 -18.11
CA LEU A 40 -5.11 -10.51 -18.45
C LEU A 40 -5.14 -9.53 -19.61
N ALA A 41 -5.85 -9.83 -20.71
CA ALA A 41 -5.96 -8.90 -21.84
C ALA A 41 -6.58 -7.54 -21.44
N ALA A 42 -7.50 -7.55 -20.47
CA ALA A 42 -8.06 -6.34 -19.88
C ALA A 42 -7.07 -5.56 -19.01
N LEU A 43 -6.26 -6.26 -18.21
CA LEU A 43 -5.17 -5.66 -17.43
C LEU A 43 -4.06 -5.12 -18.33
N ASP A 44 -3.80 -5.79 -19.46
CA ASP A 44 -2.78 -5.43 -20.45
C ASP A 44 -3.19 -4.25 -21.33
N GLY A 45 -4.44 -3.80 -21.23
CA GLY A 45 -4.99 -2.75 -22.11
C GLY A 45 -5.12 -3.17 -23.57
N THR A 46 -4.78 -4.43 -23.91
CA THR A 46 -4.86 -4.98 -25.26
C THR A 46 -6.31 -5.19 -25.70
N ARG A 47 -7.23 -5.35 -24.74
CA ARG A 47 -8.66 -5.43 -24.99
C ARG A 47 -9.48 -4.91 -23.81
N PRO A 48 -10.31 -3.86 -23.97
CA PRO A 48 -11.19 -3.42 -22.90
C PRO A 48 -12.29 -4.46 -22.61
N LEU A 49 -12.67 -4.62 -21.33
CA LEU A 49 -13.83 -5.45 -20.95
C LEU A 49 -15.12 -4.86 -21.51
N THR A 50 -15.89 -5.67 -22.21
CA THR A 50 -17.25 -5.32 -22.65
C THR A 50 -18.17 -5.07 -21.45
N PRO A 51 -19.28 -4.34 -21.61
CA PRO A 51 -20.24 -4.11 -20.52
C PRO A 51 -20.74 -5.42 -19.86
N ASN A 52 -20.95 -6.47 -20.65
CA ASN A 52 -21.37 -7.78 -20.15
C ASN A 52 -20.25 -8.48 -19.34
N GLU A 53 -19.00 -8.38 -19.79
CA GLU A 53 -17.85 -8.92 -19.04
C GLU A 53 -17.61 -8.13 -17.74
N ARG A 54 -17.82 -6.81 -17.75
CA ARG A 54 -17.77 -5.98 -16.52
C ARG A 54 -18.87 -6.37 -15.52
N ALA A 55 -20.08 -6.64 -16.00
CA ALA A 55 -21.17 -7.14 -15.16
C ALA A 55 -20.87 -8.55 -14.60
N ALA A 56 -20.24 -9.42 -15.39
CA ALA A 56 -19.81 -10.75 -14.93
C ALA A 56 -18.69 -10.67 -13.87
N LEU A 57 -17.78 -9.70 -14.01
CA LEU A 57 -16.71 -9.44 -13.04
C LEU A 57 -17.26 -8.95 -11.69
N SER A 58 -18.26 -8.05 -11.70
CA SER A 58 -18.86 -7.54 -10.47
C SER A 58 -19.86 -8.50 -9.81
N ALA A 59 -20.47 -9.40 -10.60
CA ALA A 59 -21.43 -10.39 -10.10
C ALA A 59 -20.78 -11.62 -9.44
N SER A 60 -19.50 -11.90 -9.71
CA SER A 60 -18.78 -13.06 -9.15
C SER A 60 -17.64 -12.62 -8.23
N PRO A 61 -17.81 -12.80 -6.90
CA PRO A 61 -16.74 -12.60 -5.91
C PRO A 61 -15.43 -13.32 -6.25
N LEU A 62 -15.51 -14.54 -6.78
CA LEU A 62 -14.35 -15.35 -7.15
C LEU A 62 -13.62 -14.79 -8.36
N THR A 63 -14.36 -14.31 -9.38
CA THR A 63 -13.78 -13.67 -10.57
C THR A 63 -13.10 -12.35 -10.21
N LEU A 64 -13.70 -11.57 -9.30
CA LEU A 64 -13.11 -10.32 -8.79
C LEU A 64 -11.82 -10.57 -7.99
N ARG A 65 -11.81 -11.57 -7.11
CA ARG A 65 -10.60 -12.01 -6.40
C ARG A 65 -9.51 -12.45 -7.37
N ARG A 66 -9.87 -13.21 -8.41
CA ARG A 66 -8.91 -13.66 -9.43
C ARG A 66 -8.34 -12.47 -10.22
N PHE A 67 -9.17 -11.52 -10.63
CA PHE A 67 -8.73 -10.30 -11.31
C PHE A 67 -7.77 -9.47 -10.44
N ARG A 68 -8.07 -9.32 -9.15
CA ARG A 68 -7.17 -8.64 -8.19
C ARG A 68 -5.84 -9.39 -8.04
N GLN A 69 -5.88 -10.72 -7.96
CA GLN A 69 -4.67 -11.54 -7.88
C GLN A 69 -3.80 -11.40 -9.14
N LEU A 70 -4.40 -11.36 -10.33
CA LEU A 70 -3.68 -11.17 -11.59
C LEU A 70 -3.10 -9.75 -11.72
N SER A 71 -3.81 -8.73 -11.24
CA SER A 71 -3.30 -7.35 -11.18
C SER A 71 -2.09 -7.22 -10.25
N LEU A 72 -2.12 -7.86 -9.09
CA LEU A 72 -0.98 -7.88 -8.16
C LEU A 72 0.22 -8.67 -8.73
N ALA A 73 -0.05 -9.81 -9.37
CA ALA A 73 1.00 -10.61 -10.03
C ALA A 73 1.64 -9.84 -11.20
N ARG A 74 0.87 -9.04 -11.93
CA ARG A 74 1.37 -8.13 -12.97
C ARG A 74 2.25 -7.04 -12.38
N HIS A 75 1.81 -6.35 -11.33
CA HIS A 75 2.66 -5.34 -10.68
C HIS A 75 3.97 -5.93 -10.18
N ALA A 76 3.96 -7.17 -9.67
CA ALA A 76 5.17 -7.89 -9.29
C ALA A 76 6.07 -8.29 -10.49
N ALA A 77 5.51 -8.44 -11.69
CA ALA A 77 6.25 -8.79 -12.91
C ALA A 77 6.75 -7.56 -13.70
N GLU A 78 6.02 -6.45 -13.66
CA GLU A 78 6.41 -5.16 -14.27
C GLU A 78 7.54 -4.47 -13.49
N VAL A 79 7.66 -4.77 -12.19
CA VAL A 79 8.93 -4.60 -11.47
C VAL A 79 9.85 -5.75 -11.89
N THR A 80 10.32 -5.73 -13.15
CA THR A 80 11.25 -6.74 -13.64
C THR A 80 12.60 -6.58 -12.93
N PRO A 81 13.01 -7.50 -12.05
CA PRO A 81 14.39 -7.59 -11.61
C PRO A 81 15.17 -8.25 -12.73
N VAL A 82 16.25 -7.61 -13.19
CA VAL A 82 17.31 -8.33 -13.92
C VAL A 82 17.65 -9.55 -13.08
N ALA A 83 17.57 -10.75 -13.66
CA ALA A 83 17.72 -12.02 -12.95
C ALA A 83 18.98 -12.02 -12.06
N VAL A 84 18.79 -11.82 -10.76
CA VAL A 84 19.80 -12.04 -9.73
C VAL A 84 19.52 -13.41 -9.14
N ALA A 85 20.58 -14.20 -8.97
CA ALA A 85 20.53 -15.56 -8.45
C ALA A 85 19.63 -15.67 -7.20
N ALA A 86 18.87 -16.75 -7.11
CA ALA A 86 17.78 -17.02 -6.15
C ALA A 86 18.16 -17.03 -4.65
N ASN A 87 19.36 -16.60 -4.27
CA ASN A 87 19.87 -16.61 -2.90
C ASN A 87 20.05 -15.21 -2.28
N ASP A 88 19.71 -14.13 -2.99
CA ASP A 88 19.72 -12.78 -2.42
C ASP A 88 18.30 -12.19 -2.49
N PRO A 89 17.55 -12.11 -1.37
CA PRO A 89 16.25 -11.45 -1.36
C PRO A 89 16.48 -9.95 -1.57
N VAL A 90 16.45 -9.53 -2.84
CA VAL A 90 16.50 -8.12 -3.20
C VAL A 90 15.25 -7.45 -2.63
N TRP A 91 15.43 -6.67 -1.56
CA TRP A 91 14.36 -5.88 -0.99
C TRP A 91 13.87 -4.84 -1.99
N SER A 92 12.58 -4.88 -2.32
CA SER A 92 11.92 -3.99 -3.28
C SER A 92 11.01 -2.95 -2.62
N GLY A 93 10.80 -3.04 -1.31
CA GLY A 93 9.98 -2.13 -0.52
C GLY A 93 9.24 -2.84 0.63
N SER A 94 8.71 -2.05 1.55
CA SER A 94 7.95 -2.51 2.72
C SER A 94 6.75 -1.59 2.97
N THR A 95 5.58 -2.14 3.26
CA THR A 95 4.36 -1.36 3.55
C THR A 95 3.99 -1.45 5.01
N GLY A 96 3.33 -0.44 5.57
CA GLY A 96 2.77 -0.45 6.91
C GLY A 96 1.45 0.31 7.00
N MET A 97 0.75 0.12 8.12
CA MET A 97 -0.54 0.76 8.37
C MET A 97 -0.65 1.27 9.80
N LEU A 98 -1.11 2.51 9.96
CA LEU A 98 -1.51 3.09 11.24
C LEU A 98 -2.67 2.27 11.82
N ARG A 99 -2.41 1.58 12.92
CA ARG A 99 -3.41 0.76 13.62
C ARG A 99 -4.24 1.64 14.56
N ALA A 100 -5.54 1.35 14.63
CA ALA A 100 -6.54 2.15 15.34
C ALA A 100 -6.31 2.34 16.87
N ALA A 101 -5.32 1.67 17.46
CA ALA A 101 -4.94 1.90 18.87
C ALA A 101 -4.11 3.19 19.06
N ALA A 102 -3.59 3.79 17.99
CA ALA A 102 -2.75 4.99 18.03
C ALA A 102 -3.56 6.31 17.94
N THR A 103 -4.86 6.29 18.24
CA THR A 103 -5.77 7.41 17.98
C THR A 103 -5.89 8.42 19.13
N THR A 104 -5.33 8.14 20.31
CA THR A 104 -5.56 8.94 21.53
C THR A 104 -4.30 9.51 22.18
N GLU A 105 -3.12 8.95 21.88
CA GLU A 105 -1.83 9.47 22.29
C GLU A 105 -1.07 10.00 21.06
N ALA A 106 -0.09 10.88 21.28
CA ALA A 106 0.79 11.35 20.22
C ALA A 106 1.39 10.14 19.51
N LEU A 107 1.27 10.07 18.18
CA LEU A 107 1.82 8.96 17.41
C LEU A 107 3.34 8.97 17.54
N GLU A 108 3.89 8.06 18.34
CA GLU A 108 5.33 7.98 18.59
C GLU A 108 6.05 7.19 17.49
N SER A 109 5.42 6.12 16.98
CA SER A 109 6.02 5.30 15.94
C SER A 109 5.02 4.54 15.05
N LEU A 110 5.48 4.16 13.86
CA LEU A 110 4.80 3.25 12.94
C LEU A 110 5.78 2.19 12.43
N VAL A 111 5.35 0.93 12.41
CA VAL A 111 6.17 -0.19 11.93
C VAL A 111 5.57 -0.76 10.65
N THR A 112 6.42 -1.16 9.71
CA THR A 112 5.97 -1.88 8.50
C THR A 112 5.46 -3.27 8.85
N ASP A 113 4.56 -3.82 8.02
CA ASP A 113 3.92 -5.11 8.25
C ASP A 113 4.92 -6.29 8.25
N ASP A 114 6.09 -6.10 7.64
CA ASP A 114 7.21 -7.05 7.65
C ASP A 114 8.16 -6.86 8.86
N GLY A 115 7.90 -5.89 9.74
CA GLY A 115 8.70 -5.59 10.92
C GLY A 115 10.10 -5.05 10.64
N CYS A 116 10.41 -4.73 9.37
CA CYS A 116 11.76 -4.35 8.97
C CYS A 116 12.06 -2.86 9.14
N TRP A 117 11.03 -2.01 9.18
CA TRP A 117 11.18 -0.56 9.25
C TRP A 117 10.32 0.04 10.33
N THR A 118 10.86 1.05 11.01
CA THR A 118 10.11 1.86 11.97
C THR A 118 10.24 3.33 11.61
N LEU A 119 9.11 4.04 11.52
CA LEU A 119 9.06 5.49 11.48
C LEU A 119 8.82 6.00 12.90
N HIS A 120 9.78 6.74 13.46
CA HIS A 120 9.62 7.46 14.71
C HIS A 120 9.21 8.91 14.44
N PHE A 121 8.33 9.45 15.27
CA PHE A 121 7.91 10.84 15.22
C PHE A 121 8.23 11.52 16.54
N LEU A 122 9.09 12.53 16.49
CA LEU A 122 9.50 13.27 17.68
C LEU A 122 8.94 14.70 17.60
N PRO A 123 8.24 15.20 18.63
CA PRO A 123 7.87 16.60 18.69
C PRO A 123 9.13 17.46 18.83
N GLN A 124 9.20 18.56 18.09
CA GLN A 124 10.26 19.57 18.15
C GLN A 124 9.65 20.96 18.32
N ASP A 125 10.43 21.95 18.75
CA ASP A 125 9.95 23.33 18.91
C ASP A 125 9.45 23.88 17.56
N GLY A 126 8.12 23.92 17.40
CA GLY A 126 7.45 24.42 16.20
C GLY A 126 7.12 23.37 15.13
N GLY A 127 7.29 22.07 15.40
CA GLY A 127 6.95 21.03 14.41
C GLY A 127 7.22 19.60 14.87
N TRP A 128 7.45 18.73 13.89
CA TRP A 128 7.75 17.33 14.12
C TRP A 128 9.03 16.95 13.37
N GLN A 129 9.80 16.04 13.94
CA GLN A 129 10.87 15.32 13.26
C GLN A 129 10.37 13.92 12.95
N VAL A 130 10.68 13.42 11.76
CA VAL A 130 10.46 12.03 11.38
C VAL A 130 11.80 11.34 11.18
N ILE A 131 11.94 10.15 11.75
CA ILE A 131 13.14 9.32 11.65
C ILE A 131 12.71 7.96 11.12
N LEU A 132 13.29 7.53 10.01
CA LEU A 132 13.16 6.18 9.49
C LEU A 132 14.31 5.34 10.05
N GLY A 133 14.01 4.30 10.82
CA GLY A 133 14.96 3.32 11.34
C GLY A 133 14.80 1.96 10.66
N LEU A 134 15.93 1.37 10.28
CA LEU A 134 16.02 0.00 9.79
C LEU A 134 16.20 -0.97 10.97
N SER A 135 15.41 -2.04 11.01
CA SER A 135 15.60 -3.11 11.99
C SER A 135 16.91 -3.86 11.74
N ALA A 136 17.71 -4.08 12.79
CA ALA A 136 18.92 -4.90 12.73
C ALA A 136 18.62 -6.37 12.35
N GLU A 137 17.39 -6.82 12.57
CA GLU A 137 16.94 -8.18 12.21
C GLU A 137 16.46 -8.29 10.76
N ALA A 138 16.38 -7.17 10.02
CA ALA A 138 15.95 -7.19 8.63
C ALA A 138 16.95 -8.00 7.77
N PRO A 139 16.50 -8.99 6.98
CA PRO A 139 17.38 -9.84 6.18
C PRO A 139 18.29 -9.09 5.20
N PHE A 140 17.90 -7.88 4.83
CA PHE A 140 18.59 -7.00 3.88
C PHE A 140 19.36 -5.83 4.54
N ALA A 141 19.38 -5.75 5.89
CA ALA A 141 20.00 -4.63 6.61
C ALA A 141 21.47 -4.41 6.24
N ALA A 142 22.27 -5.47 6.25
CA ALA A 142 23.70 -5.39 5.94
C ALA A 142 23.98 -4.90 4.52
N ARG A 143 23.07 -5.16 3.58
CA ARG A 143 23.18 -4.68 2.21
C ARG A 143 22.82 -3.19 2.12
N LEU A 144 21.71 -2.78 2.71
CA LEU A 144 21.26 -1.38 2.69
C LEU A 144 22.25 -0.44 3.38
N LEU A 145 22.86 -0.86 4.49
CA LEU A 145 23.91 -0.09 5.19
C LEU A 145 25.18 0.08 4.34
N ARG A 146 25.50 -0.92 3.51
CA ARG A 146 26.68 -0.88 2.63
C ARG A 146 26.44 -0.06 1.36
N GLU A 147 25.29 -0.25 0.73
CA GLU A 147 24.95 0.39 -0.55
C GLU A 147 24.42 1.82 -0.35
N GLN A 148 23.88 2.12 0.84
CA GLN A 148 23.23 3.39 1.19
C GLN A 148 22.37 3.94 0.04
N PRO A 149 21.43 3.12 -0.49
CA PRO A 149 20.56 3.58 -1.56
C PRO A 149 19.72 4.75 -1.08
N GLN A 150 19.29 5.59 -2.01
CA GLN A 150 18.31 6.60 -1.68
C GLN A 150 16.96 5.93 -1.45
N LEU A 151 16.33 6.23 -0.32
CA LEU A 151 15.05 5.70 0.11
C LEU A 151 14.03 6.83 0.15
N ARG A 152 12.76 6.45 -0.01
CA ARG A 152 11.62 7.33 0.24
C ARG A 152 10.57 6.61 1.05
N VAL A 153 9.83 7.41 1.82
CA VAL A 153 8.66 7.02 2.57
C VAL A 153 7.48 7.76 1.95
N ILE A 154 6.46 7.01 1.55
CA ILE A 154 5.26 7.53 0.89
C ILE A 154 4.04 7.23 1.78
N ASP A 155 3.10 8.16 1.90
CA ASP A 155 1.82 7.92 2.57
C ASP A 155 0.80 7.21 1.65
N GLY A 156 -0.35 6.83 2.19
CA GLY A 156 -1.41 6.19 1.40
C GLY A 156 -2.05 7.09 0.32
N GLY A 157 -1.76 8.39 0.32
CA GLY A 157 -2.15 9.36 -0.71
C GLY A 157 -1.10 9.55 -1.80
N GLY A 158 0.09 8.96 -1.66
CA GLY A 158 1.20 9.09 -2.61
C GLY A 158 2.16 10.24 -2.32
N ALA A 159 1.99 10.99 -1.22
CA ALA A 159 2.88 12.08 -0.85
C ALA A 159 4.17 11.57 -0.19
N ILE A 160 5.30 12.21 -0.52
CA ILE A 160 6.60 11.87 0.06
C ILE A 160 6.69 12.46 1.47
N VAL A 161 6.74 11.58 2.46
CA VAL A 161 6.87 11.92 3.88
C VAL A 161 8.33 12.19 4.24
N LEU A 162 9.24 11.35 3.70
CA LEU A 162 10.67 11.43 3.93
C LEU A 162 11.39 10.91 2.69
N GLN A 163 12.50 11.53 2.30
CA GLN A 163 13.39 11.00 1.28
C GLN A 163 14.84 11.31 1.66
N GLY A 164 15.71 10.29 1.62
CA GLY A 164 17.09 10.42 2.04
C GLY A 164 17.85 9.10 1.98
N ARG A 165 19.08 9.09 2.48
CA ARG A 165 19.91 7.88 2.62
C ARG A 165 20.03 7.53 4.09
N LEU A 166 20.19 6.24 4.37
CA LEU A 166 20.51 5.77 5.71
C LEU A 166 21.94 6.18 6.08
N ASP A 167 22.13 6.55 7.34
CA ASP A 167 23.44 6.76 7.94
C ASP A 167 24.08 5.43 8.39
N ALA A 168 25.16 5.53 9.17
CA ALA A 168 25.89 4.36 9.68
C ALA A 168 25.08 3.53 10.69
N ASP A 169 24.09 4.13 11.33
CA ASP A 169 23.23 3.49 12.34
C ASP A 169 21.96 2.89 11.70
N GLY A 170 21.77 3.12 10.40
CA GLY A 170 20.59 2.64 9.67
C GLY A 170 19.39 3.55 9.81
N GLU A 171 19.63 4.83 10.10
CA GLU A 171 18.60 5.83 10.31
C GLU A 171 18.62 6.89 9.20
N CYS A 172 17.46 7.48 8.92
CA CYS A 172 17.34 8.65 8.08
C CYS A 172 16.36 9.63 8.70
N GLU A 173 16.81 10.85 8.94
CA GLU A 173 16.03 11.87 9.63
C GLU A 173 15.68 13.07 8.73
N ARG A 174 14.45 13.55 8.87
CA ARG A 174 13.95 14.75 8.21
C ARG A 174 12.97 15.49 9.10
N ALA A 175 12.92 16.81 8.89
CA ALA A 175 11.81 17.61 9.37
C ALA A 175 10.52 17.13 8.70
N TRP A 176 9.47 16.99 9.48
CA TRP A 176 8.15 16.63 9.00
C TRP A 176 7.64 17.70 8.01
N PRO A 177 7.28 17.32 6.77
CA PRO A 177 7.03 18.29 5.70
C PRO A 177 5.61 18.85 5.71
N PHE A 178 4.70 18.34 6.55
CA PHE A 178 3.29 18.72 6.55
C PHE A 178 2.92 19.59 7.75
N ALA A 179 1.90 20.43 7.57
CA ALA A 179 1.39 21.29 8.63
C ALA A 179 0.55 20.54 9.68
N THR A 180 0.00 19.39 9.31
CA THR A 180 -0.78 18.51 10.19
C THR A 180 0.13 17.62 11.03
N ALA A 181 -0.31 17.25 12.23
CA ALA A 181 0.40 16.27 13.05
C ALA A 181 0.43 14.89 12.36
N PRO A 182 1.48 14.06 12.55
CA PRO A 182 1.65 12.79 11.87
C PRO A 182 0.42 11.86 11.93
N ALA A 183 -0.18 11.69 13.12
CA ALA A 183 -1.37 10.86 13.30
C ALA A 183 -2.55 11.32 12.42
N ALA A 184 -2.85 12.62 12.44
CA ALA A 184 -3.93 13.21 11.68
C ALA A 184 -3.66 13.14 10.17
N HIS A 185 -2.41 13.35 9.75
CA HIS A 185 -1.99 13.22 8.36
C HIS A 185 -2.25 11.81 7.82
N PHE A 186 -1.71 10.77 8.47
CA PHE A 186 -1.90 9.40 8.00
C PHE A 186 -3.38 9.00 8.00
N GLN A 187 -4.17 9.41 9.01
CA GLN A 187 -5.61 9.14 9.02
C GLN A 187 -6.36 9.75 7.82
N LEU A 188 -5.98 10.95 7.38
CA LEU A 188 -6.58 11.61 6.22
C LEU A 188 -6.25 10.90 4.90
N TYR A 189 -5.05 10.30 4.81
CA TYR A 189 -4.53 9.70 3.58
C TYR A 189 -4.51 8.17 3.60
N GLY A 190 -5.57 7.56 4.16
CA GLY A 190 -5.78 6.10 4.06
C GLY A 190 -5.05 5.25 5.09
N ALA A 191 -4.44 5.87 6.09
CA ALA A 191 -3.76 5.24 7.22
C ALA A 191 -2.63 4.28 6.83
N SER A 192 -2.10 4.35 5.61
CA SER A 192 -1.01 3.51 5.13
C SER A 192 0.25 4.31 4.83
N PHE A 193 1.38 3.60 4.79
CA PHE A 193 2.64 4.12 4.29
C PHE A 193 3.47 3.01 3.63
N ALA A 194 4.42 3.41 2.80
CA ALA A 194 5.36 2.50 2.14
C ALA A 194 6.78 3.07 2.22
N VAL A 195 7.76 2.20 2.41
CA VAL A 195 9.19 2.48 2.35
C VAL A 195 9.72 1.81 1.10
N GLU A 196 10.31 2.60 0.19
CA GLU A 196 10.75 2.12 -1.12
C GLU A 196 12.13 2.67 -1.47
N PRO A 197 12.96 1.92 -2.19
CA PRO A 197 14.14 2.48 -2.84
C PRO A 197 13.73 3.46 -3.95
N VAL A 198 14.44 4.58 -4.05
CA VAL A 198 14.33 5.50 -5.18
C VAL A 198 15.18 4.95 -6.31
N ALA A 199 14.57 4.70 -7.47
CA ALA A 199 15.31 4.32 -8.66
C ALA A 199 16.36 5.41 -9.00
N PRO A 200 17.61 5.02 -9.31
CA PRO A 200 18.67 5.96 -9.65
C PRO A 200 18.40 6.72 -10.96
#